data_AF-A0A1V8T780-F1
#
_entry.id   AF-A0A1V8T780-F1
#
_cell.length_a   1.000
_cell.length_b   1.000
_cell.length_c   1.000
_cell.angle_alpha   90.00
_cell.angle_beta   90.00
_cell.angle_gamma   90.00
#
_symmetry.space_group_name_H-M   'P 1'
#
loop_
_entity.id
_entity.type
_entity.pdbx_description
1 polymer ?
#
loop_
_entity_poly.entity_id
_entity_poly.type
_entity_poly.pdbx_seq_one_letter_code
_entity_poly.pdbx_strand_id
1 'polypeptide(L)'
;MSTYPEIKHDGSSDEEKGHQHNKVVDSLPVQGDEVQPGGQRELKRSLKGRHMQMIAIGGAIGAGFFVGSGGALTTGGPGSLVIAFCIIGLMLLLTMQALAELAVMYPVNGAFYSYAVRFIDPSWGFATGWDYAIQWLTVLPFEITAAALTISFWKKGAETNVG
;
A
#
# COMPACT_ATOMS: atom_id res chain seq x y z
N MET A 1 -48.82 -14.92 -19.67
CA MET A 1 -47.43 -14.48 -19.45
C MET A 1 -47.28 -14.08 -17.98
N SER A 2 -47.42 -15.06 -17.10
CA SER A 2 -46.36 -15.56 -16.19
C SER A 2 -46.03 -14.60 -15.05
N THR A 3 -46.86 -14.74 -14.01
CA THR A 3 -46.76 -14.25 -12.63
C THR A 3 -45.42 -14.64 -11.99
N TYR A 4 -44.80 -13.73 -11.24
CA TYR A 4 -43.65 -14.01 -10.38
C TYR A 4 -44.06 -14.89 -9.19
N PRO A 5 -43.27 -15.92 -8.78
CA PRO A 5 -43.56 -16.66 -7.57
C PRO A 5 -42.97 -15.98 -6.32
N GLU A 6 -43.80 -15.94 -5.29
CA GLU A 6 -43.55 -15.41 -3.94
C GLU A 6 -42.74 -16.42 -3.12
N ILE A 7 -41.57 -16.01 -2.61
CA ILE A 7 -40.71 -16.87 -1.78
C ILE A 7 -41.16 -16.71 -0.32
N LYS A 8 -41.79 -17.76 0.23
CA LYS A 8 -42.15 -17.85 1.65
C LYS A 8 -40.92 -18.26 2.46
N HIS A 9 -40.59 -17.46 3.47
CA HIS A 9 -39.71 -17.86 4.57
C HIS A 9 -40.50 -18.75 5.53
N ASP A 10 -40.04 -19.99 5.72
CA ASP A 10 -40.43 -20.85 6.83
C ASP A 10 -39.17 -21.38 7.52
N GLY A 11 -39.18 -21.37 8.84
CA GLY A 11 -38.06 -21.77 9.70
C GLY A 11 -38.39 -23.03 10.51
N SER A 12 -37.43 -23.42 11.38
CA SER A 12 -37.44 -24.58 12.31
C SER A 12 -36.85 -25.86 11.69
N SER A 13 -35.63 -26.27 12.09
CA SER A 13 -35.31 -27.24 13.18
C SER A 13 -35.42 -28.70 12.67
N ASP A 14 -34.58 -29.71 12.94
CA ASP A 14 -33.60 -30.02 13.97
C ASP A 14 -32.61 -31.10 13.47
N GLU A 15 -31.56 -31.27 14.28
CA GLU A 15 -30.59 -32.35 14.41
C GLU A 15 -30.96 -33.77 13.91
N GLU A 16 -29.98 -34.42 13.28
CA GLU A 16 -29.84 -35.89 13.36
C GLU A 16 -28.35 -36.27 13.53
N LYS A 17 -28.02 -36.92 14.66
CA LYS A 17 -26.72 -37.54 14.94
C LYS A 17 -26.88 -39.07 14.92
N GLY A 18 -25.96 -39.80 14.29
CA GLY A 18 -25.94 -41.27 14.35
C GLY A 18 -24.62 -41.93 13.88
N HIS A 19 -23.80 -42.34 14.85
CA HIS A 19 -22.87 -43.49 14.93
C HIS A 19 -21.86 -43.89 13.81
N GLN A 20 -20.57 -43.65 14.15
CA GLN A 20 -19.34 -44.46 14.05
C GLN A 20 -19.29 -45.78 13.24
N HIS A 21 -18.28 -45.89 12.34
CA HIS A 21 -17.46 -47.10 12.22
C HIS A 21 -16.03 -46.75 11.76
N ASN A 22 -15.07 -47.11 12.60
CA ASN A 22 -13.63 -46.93 12.38
C ASN A 22 -13.10 -48.09 11.51
N LYS A 23 -12.55 -47.77 10.34
CA LYS A 23 -11.56 -48.61 9.66
C LYS A 23 -10.33 -47.77 9.36
N VAL A 24 -9.38 -47.86 10.28
CA VAL A 24 -7.99 -47.46 10.09
C VAL A 24 -7.39 -48.38 9.01
N VAL A 25 -6.54 -47.79 8.16
CA VAL A 25 -5.62 -48.37 7.17
C VAL A 25 -6.21 -49.16 5.99
N ASP A 26 -6.43 -48.49 4.86
CA ASP A 26 -5.59 -48.71 3.67
C ASP A 26 -5.90 -47.72 2.53
N SER A 27 -4.84 -47.39 1.79
CA SER A 27 -4.76 -46.55 0.59
C SER A 27 -4.77 -45.03 0.80
N LEU A 28 -3.55 -44.47 0.72
CA LEU A 28 -3.25 -43.06 0.50
C LEU A 28 -4.20 -42.47 -0.56
N PRO A 29 -4.85 -41.31 -0.34
CA PRO A 29 -5.38 -40.58 -1.46
C PRO A 29 -4.16 -40.16 -2.29
N VAL A 30 -4.02 -40.77 -3.47
CA VAL A 30 -3.22 -40.22 -4.55
C VAL A 30 -3.63 -38.75 -4.63
N GLN A 31 -2.72 -37.87 -4.21
CA GLN A 31 -2.85 -36.44 -4.36
C GLN A 31 -2.92 -36.20 -5.86
N GLY A 32 -4.15 -36.23 -6.40
CA GLY A 32 -4.45 -35.72 -7.71
C GLY A 32 -4.14 -34.25 -7.63
N ASP A 33 -2.94 -33.89 -8.06
CA ASP A 33 -2.57 -32.53 -8.40
C ASP A 33 -3.42 -32.17 -9.62
N GLU A 34 -4.71 -31.88 -9.38
CA GLU A 34 -5.53 -31.17 -10.33
C GLU A 34 -4.94 -29.77 -10.43
N VAL A 35 -4.00 -29.63 -11.36
CA VAL A 35 -3.54 -28.34 -11.86
C VAL A 35 -4.76 -27.66 -12.49
N GLN A 36 -5.52 -26.93 -11.69
CA GLN A 36 -6.47 -25.94 -12.18
C GLN A 36 -5.65 -24.82 -12.83
N PRO A 37 -5.67 -24.67 -14.17
CA PRO A 37 -4.97 -23.58 -14.82
C PRO A 37 -5.86 -22.34 -14.67
N GLY A 38 -5.53 -21.48 -13.70
CA GLY A 38 -6.17 -20.16 -13.58
C GLY A 38 -6.62 -19.71 -12.19
N GLY A 39 -6.33 -20.47 -11.13
CA GLY A 39 -6.62 -20.01 -9.76
C GLY A 39 -5.68 -18.87 -9.35
N GLN A 40 -6.11 -17.62 -9.50
CA GLN A 40 -5.47 -16.51 -8.80
C GLN A 40 -5.51 -16.84 -7.31
N ARG A 41 -4.34 -17.12 -6.71
CA ARG A 41 -4.23 -17.29 -5.26
C ARG A 41 -4.69 -16.00 -4.61
N GLU A 42 -5.93 -15.97 -4.16
CA GLU A 42 -6.53 -14.81 -3.54
C GLU A 42 -5.75 -14.51 -2.25
N LEU A 43 -5.03 -13.39 -2.25
CA LEU A 43 -4.29 -12.92 -1.08
C LEU A 43 -5.30 -12.72 0.05
N LYS A 44 -5.07 -13.34 1.23
CA LYS A 44 -5.93 -13.13 2.40
C LYS A 44 -5.95 -11.64 2.76
N ARG A 45 -7.04 -10.95 2.45
CA ARG A 45 -7.30 -9.56 2.89
C ARG A 45 -7.53 -9.53 4.40
N SER A 46 -6.44 -9.58 5.18
CA SER A 46 -6.47 -9.51 6.65
C SER A 46 -5.92 -8.17 7.19
N LEU A 47 -5.62 -7.22 6.31
CA LEU A 47 -5.18 -5.88 6.70
C LEU A 47 -6.38 -5.03 7.15
N LYS A 48 -6.53 -4.87 8.47
CA LYS A 48 -7.46 -3.92 9.08
C LYS A 48 -7.12 -2.49 8.65
N GLY A 49 -8.11 -1.61 8.56
CA GLY A 49 -7.92 -0.21 8.13
C GLY A 49 -6.84 0.56 8.91
N ARG A 50 -6.62 0.21 10.19
CA ARG A 50 -5.55 0.79 11.02
C ARG A 50 -4.14 0.47 10.49
N HIS A 51 -3.90 -0.75 9.99
CA HIS A 51 -2.60 -1.10 9.42
C HIS A 51 -2.34 -0.34 8.11
N MET A 52 -3.37 -0.17 7.29
CA MET A 52 -3.28 0.59 6.05
C MET A 52 -2.97 2.06 6.30
N GLN A 53 -3.58 2.66 7.33
CA GLN A 53 -3.25 4.03 7.77
C GLN A 53 -1.81 4.12 8.31
N MET A 54 -1.35 3.15 9.09
CA MET A 54 0.04 3.10 9.56
C MET A 54 1.04 3.02 8.42
N ILE A 55 0.74 2.23 7.37
CA ILE A 55 1.58 2.15 6.17
C ILE A 55 1.59 3.49 5.43
N ALA A 56 0.43 4.14 5.29
CA ALA A 56 0.34 5.43 4.63
C ALA A 56 1.14 6.51 5.36
N ILE A 57 1.02 6.59 6.70
CA ILE A 57 1.75 7.55 7.53
C ILE A 57 3.26 7.24 7.50
N GLY A 58 3.63 5.97 7.64
CA GLY A 58 5.03 5.54 7.62
C GLY A 58 5.72 5.76 6.27
N GLY A 59 4.98 5.66 5.15
CA GLY A 59 5.49 5.99 3.82
C GLY A 59 5.58 7.49 3.55
N ALA A 60 4.69 8.29 4.15
CA ALA A 60 4.67 9.75 3.95
C ALA A 60 5.71 10.50 4.79
N ILE A 61 6.03 10.01 5.99
CA ILE A 61 7.00 10.64 6.91
C ILE A 61 8.36 9.94 6.75
N GLY A 62 9.26 10.52 5.96
CA GLY A 62 10.60 10.00 5.70
C GLY A 62 11.73 10.94 6.12
N ALA A 63 12.98 10.47 6.00
CA ALA A 63 14.18 11.26 6.30
C ALA A 63 14.28 12.52 5.42
N GLY A 64 13.72 12.47 4.21
CA GLY A 64 13.66 13.60 3.27
C GLY A 64 12.96 14.84 3.84
N PHE A 65 11.93 14.67 4.68
CA PHE A 65 11.29 15.81 5.33
C PHE A 65 12.27 16.53 6.27
N PHE A 66 13.04 15.79 7.07
CA PHE A 66 13.97 16.37 8.05
C PHE A 66 15.24 16.94 7.41
N VAL A 67 15.86 16.19 6.50
CA VAL A 67 17.08 16.62 5.80
C VAL A 67 16.78 17.78 4.85
N GLY A 68 15.66 17.70 4.11
CA GLY A 68 15.24 18.74 3.17
C GLY A 68 14.78 20.02 3.85
N SER A 69 13.96 19.92 4.90
CA SER A 69 13.49 21.10 5.64
C SER A 69 14.63 21.81 6.38
N GLY A 70 15.62 21.07 6.90
CA GLY A 70 16.80 21.66 7.53
C GLY A 70 17.58 22.58 6.58
N GLY A 71 17.86 22.11 5.36
CA GLY A 71 18.56 22.92 4.34
C GLY A 71 17.71 24.06 3.78
N ALA A 72 16.40 23.85 3.61
CA ALA A 72 15.49 24.88 3.15
C ALA A 72 15.28 25.98 4.19
N LEU A 73 15.28 25.64 5.49
CA LEU A 73 15.15 26.59 6.58
C LEU A 73 16.38 27.50 6.71
N THR A 74 17.60 26.94 6.59
CA THR A 74 18.84 27.72 6.68
C THR A 74 19.01 28.69 5.51
N THR A 75 18.55 28.30 4.32
CA THR A 75 18.74 29.08 3.09
C THR A 75 17.60 30.09 2.84
N GLY A 76 16.35 29.69 3.07
CA GLY A 76 15.16 30.47 2.72
C GLY A 76 14.46 31.17 3.90
N GLY A 77 14.82 30.85 5.14
CA GLY A 77 14.12 31.33 6.33
C GLY A 77 12.76 30.66 6.58
N PRO A 78 12.15 30.84 7.77
CA PRO A 78 10.97 30.08 8.19
C PRO A 78 9.69 30.43 7.42
N GLY A 79 9.53 31.69 6.98
CA GLY A 79 8.33 32.13 6.27
C GLY A 79 8.20 31.51 4.88
N SER A 80 9.29 31.43 4.11
CA SER A 80 9.29 30.83 2.78
C SER A 80 9.05 29.33 2.83
N LEU A 81 9.57 28.66 3.87
CA LEU A 81 9.37 27.23 4.10
C LEU A 81 7.89 26.89 4.28
N VAL A 82 7.18 27.60 5.15
CA VAL A 82 5.75 27.37 5.41
C VAL A 82 4.92 27.62 4.14
N ILE A 83 5.18 28.71 3.42
CA ILE A 83 4.48 29.01 2.17
C ILE A 83 4.71 27.91 1.13
N ALA A 84 5.94 27.44 0.96
CA ALA A 84 6.27 26.35 0.05
C ALA A 84 5.55 25.05 0.42
N PHE A 85 5.55 24.67 1.70
CA PHE A 85 4.81 23.50 2.18
C PHE A 85 3.30 23.62 1.97
N CYS A 86 2.71 24.81 2.15
CA CYS A 86 1.28 25.03 1.90
C CYS A 86 0.94 24.89 0.41
N ILE A 87 1.74 25.47 -0.49
CA ILE A 87 1.50 25.42 -1.95
C ILE A 87 1.61 23.98 -2.45
N ILE A 88 2.71 23.29 -2.11
CA ILE A 88 2.95 21.91 -2.54
C ILE A 88 1.92 20.98 -1.89
N GLY A 89 1.63 21.15 -0.60
CA GLY A 89 0.63 20.38 0.11
C GLY A 89 -0.76 20.49 -0.52
N LEU A 90 -1.19 21.71 -0.89
CA LEU A 90 -2.48 21.92 -1.55
C LEU A 90 -2.54 21.25 -2.93
N MET A 91 -1.48 21.37 -3.74
CA MET A 91 -1.38 20.69 -5.04
C MET A 91 -1.45 19.16 -4.90
N LEU A 92 -0.75 18.59 -3.91
CA LEU A 92 -0.76 17.16 -3.64
C LEU A 92 -2.12 16.68 -3.11
N LEU A 93 -2.79 17.45 -2.25
CA LEU A 93 -4.12 17.11 -1.75
C LEU A 93 -5.14 17.01 -2.88
N LEU A 94 -5.14 17.97 -3.82
CA LEU A 94 -6.03 17.93 -4.98
C LEU A 94 -5.74 16.72 -5.87
N THR A 95 -4.46 16.40 -6.09
CA THR A 95 -4.04 15.24 -6.89
C THR A 95 -4.46 13.93 -6.24
N MET A 96 -4.24 13.77 -4.92
CA MET A 96 -4.62 12.58 -4.19
C MET A 96 -6.13 12.40 -4.08
N GLN A 97 -6.88 13.50 -3.97
CA GLN A 97 -8.35 13.44 -4.01
C GLN A 97 -8.86 12.90 -5.35
N ALA A 98 -8.32 13.39 -6.47
CA ALA A 98 -8.68 12.88 -7.80
C ALA A 98 -8.31 11.39 -7.98
N LEU A 99 -7.14 10.97 -7.48
CA LEU A 99 -6.72 9.56 -7.48
C LEU A 99 -7.60 8.69 -6.57
N ALA A 100 -8.06 9.23 -5.43
CA ALA A 100 -8.93 8.51 -4.51
C ALA A 100 -10.32 8.23 -5.13
N GLU A 101 -10.90 9.19 -5.83
CA GLU A 101 -12.17 8.98 -6.56
C GLU A 101 -12.03 7.89 -7.63
N LEU A 102 -10.92 7.91 -8.38
CA LEU A 102 -10.58 6.86 -9.33
C LEU A 102 -10.41 5.48 -8.67
N ALA A 103 -9.77 5.43 -7.50
CA ALA A 103 -9.53 4.19 -6.76
C ALA A 103 -10.83 3.58 -6.20
N VAL A 104 -11.82 4.40 -5.85
CA VAL A 104 -13.13 3.92 -5.40
C VAL A 104 -13.98 3.44 -6.59
N MET A 105 -13.93 4.15 -7.73
CA MET A 105 -14.70 3.76 -8.92
C MET A 105 -14.14 2.51 -9.61
N TYR A 106 -12.81 2.35 -9.64
CA TYR A 106 -12.16 1.22 -10.28
C TYR A 106 -11.22 0.50 -9.30
N PRO A 107 -11.74 -0.42 -8.47
CA PRO A 107 -10.93 -1.17 -7.51
C PRO A 107 -10.11 -2.24 -8.22
N VAL A 108 -9.10 -1.81 -8.99
CA VAL A 108 -8.13 -2.70 -9.63
C VAL A 108 -6.97 -2.96 -8.68
N ASN A 109 -6.49 -4.20 -8.64
CA ASN A 109 -5.23 -4.54 -7.97
C ASN A 109 -4.07 -4.03 -8.84
N GLY A 110 -3.80 -2.72 -8.77
CA GLY A 110 -2.80 -2.03 -9.57
C GLY A 110 -2.36 -0.73 -8.91
N ALA A 111 -1.10 -0.35 -9.09
CA ALA A 111 -0.60 0.96 -8.65
C ALA A 111 -1.12 2.07 -9.56
N PHE A 112 -0.80 3.33 -9.24
CA PHE A 112 -1.23 4.50 -10.03
C PHE A 112 -0.90 4.39 -11.53
N TYR A 113 0.15 3.64 -11.90
CA TYR A 113 0.49 3.35 -13.30
C TYR A 113 -0.66 2.63 -14.05
N SER A 114 -1.44 1.78 -13.38
CA SER A 114 -2.53 1.04 -14.02
C SER A 114 -3.67 1.97 -14.44
N TYR A 115 -3.92 3.04 -13.66
CA TYR A 115 -4.84 4.10 -14.06
C TYR A 115 -4.26 4.93 -15.23
N ALA A 116 -2.96 5.21 -15.21
CA ALA A 116 -2.29 5.93 -16.29
C ALA A 116 -2.37 5.21 -17.65
N VAL A 117 -2.15 3.89 -17.69
CA VAL A 117 -2.30 3.07 -18.90
C VAL A 117 -3.75 3.03 -19.39
N ARG A 118 -4.72 3.06 -18.47
CA ARG A 118 -6.15 2.95 -18.79
C ARG A 118 -6.76 4.24 -19.34
N PHE A 119 -6.35 5.40 -18.82
CA PHE A 119 -6.97 6.70 -19.12
C PHE A 119 -6.17 7.61 -20.04
N ILE A 120 -4.84 7.43 -20.15
CA ILE A 120 -3.97 8.28 -20.96
C ILE A 120 -3.53 7.52 -22.20
N ASP A 121 -2.52 6.66 -22.05
CA ASP A 121 -1.95 5.85 -23.13
C ASP A 121 -0.97 4.82 -22.55
N PRO A 122 -0.79 3.63 -23.16
CA PRO A 122 0.23 2.68 -22.74
C PRO A 122 1.66 3.23 -22.71
N SER A 123 2.01 4.18 -23.60
CA SER A 123 3.34 4.81 -23.63
C SER A 123 3.58 5.69 -22.40
N TRP A 124 2.54 6.38 -21.94
CA TRP A 124 2.58 7.16 -20.71
C TRP A 124 2.71 6.26 -19.47
N GLY A 125 2.02 5.12 -19.49
CA GLY A 125 2.21 4.08 -18.47
C GLY A 125 3.65 3.56 -18.39
N PHE A 126 4.30 3.34 -19.54
CA PHE A 126 5.71 2.94 -19.57
C PHE A 126 6.63 4.03 -18.98
N ALA A 127 6.42 5.29 -19.37
CA ALA A 127 7.20 6.41 -18.85
C ALA A 127 7.07 6.57 -17.33
N THR A 128 5.85 6.54 -16.80
CA THR A 128 5.60 6.62 -15.34
C THR A 128 6.17 5.43 -14.57
N GLY A 129 6.19 4.23 -15.17
CA GLY A 129 6.84 3.06 -14.59
C GLY A 129 8.35 3.23 -14.48
N TRP A 130 8.99 3.80 -15.50
CA TRP A 130 10.43 4.06 -15.50
C TRP A 130 10.83 5.19 -14.56
N ASP A 131 10.05 6.27 -14.52
CA ASP A 131 10.22 7.38 -13.57
C ASP A 131 10.15 6.86 -12.12
N TYR A 132 9.17 6.00 -11.83
CA TYR A 132 9.04 5.38 -10.52
C TYR A 132 10.22 4.45 -10.18
N ALA A 133 10.71 3.67 -11.13
CA ALA A 133 11.88 2.81 -10.92
C ALA A 133 13.15 3.62 -10.60
N ILE A 134 13.39 4.71 -11.34
CA ILE A 134 14.53 5.61 -11.11
C ILE A 134 14.39 6.31 -9.76
N GLN A 135 13.18 6.71 -9.37
CA GLN A 135 12.92 7.27 -8.05
C GLN A 135 13.33 6.30 -6.95
N TRP A 136 12.93 5.02 -7.02
CA TRP A 136 13.35 4.02 -6.03
C TRP A 136 14.87 3.80 -5.99
N LEU A 137 15.53 3.79 -7.15
CA LEU A 137 17.00 3.70 -7.22
C LEU A 137 17.69 4.91 -6.58
N THR A 138 17.08 6.09 -6.63
CA THR A 138 17.61 7.33 -6.05
C THR A 138 17.34 7.43 -4.55
N VAL A 139 16.19 6.92 -4.09
CA VAL A 139 15.79 6.98 -2.67
C VAL A 139 16.72 6.14 -1.79
N LEU A 140 17.15 4.96 -2.23
CA LEU A 140 18.04 4.09 -1.44
C LEU A 140 19.37 4.76 -1.01
N PRO A 141 20.19 5.32 -1.92
CA PRO A 141 21.42 6.02 -1.53
C PRO A 141 21.14 7.31 -0.75
N PHE A 142 20.00 7.98 -1.02
CA PHE A 142 19.59 9.16 -0.25
C PHE A 142 19.34 8.81 1.22
N GLU A 143 18.59 7.74 1.51
CA GLU A 143 18.32 7.28 2.87
C GLU A 143 19.61 6.84 3.59
N ILE A 144 20.55 6.19 2.89
CA ILE A 144 21.88 5.84 3.45
C ILE A 144 22.66 7.11 3.83
N THR A 145 22.64 8.13 2.97
CA THR A 145 23.31 9.40 3.23
C THR A 145 22.67 10.13 4.42
N ALA A 146 21.34 10.16 4.49
CA ALA A 146 20.61 10.74 5.61
C ALA A 146 20.90 10.02 6.93
N ALA A 147 20.98 8.68 6.92
CA ALA A 147 21.36 7.89 8.09
C ALA A 147 22.79 8.19 8.54
N ALA A 148 23.75 8.28 7.61
CA ALA A 148 25.14 8.62 7.91
C ALA A 148 25.28 10.02 8.53
N LEU A 149 24.57 11.01 7.98
CA LEU A 149 24.51 12.37 8.53
C LEU A 149 23.95 12.37 9.96
N THR A 150 22.88 11.63 10.19
CA THR A 150 22.26 11.50 11.52
C THR A 150 23.23 10.91 12.54
N ILE A 151 23.94 9.82 12.20
CA ILE A 151 24.95 9.21 13.09
C ILE A 151 26.09 10.19 13.39
N SER A 152 26.57 10.91 12.36
CA SER A 152 27.65 11.89 12.52
C SER A 152 27.26 13.07 13.43
N PHE A 153 26.01 13.51 13.37
CA PHE A 153 25.47 14.58 14.23
C PHE A 153 25.55 14.20 15.71
N TRP A 154 25.12 12.98 16.06
CA TRP A 154 25.18 12.47 17.43
C TRP A 154 26.61 12.25 17.92
N LYS A 155 27.49 11.70 17.08
CA LYS A 155 28.91 11.51 17.43
C LYS A 155 29.61 12.84 17.72
N LYS A 156 29.39 13.86 16.88
CA LYS A 156 29.93 15.21 17.08
C LYS A 156 29.44 15.82 18.39
N GLY A 157 28.15 15.64 18.73
CA GLY A 157 27.58 16.08 19.99
C GLY A 157 28.23 15.41 21.23
N ALA A 158 28.55 14.12 21.14
CA ALA A 158 29.22 13.38 22.20
C ALA A 158 30.68 13.84 22.41
N GLU A 159 31.41 14.10 21.32
CA GLU A 159 32.80 14.60 21.39
C GLU A 159 32.89 16.06 21.85
N THR A 160 31.82 16.87 21.71
CA THR A 160 31.77 18.24 22.26
C THR A 160 31.43 18.30 23.75
N ASN A 161 31.05 17.19 24.39
CA ASN A 161 30.66 17.12 25.80
C ASN A 161 31.65 16.29 26.66
N VAL A 162 32.95 16.35 26.34
CA VAL A 162 34.02 15.95 27.26
C VAL A 162 34.42 17.14 28.10
N GLY A 163 33.64 17.36 29.16
CA GLY A 163 34.01 18.12 30.36
C GLY A 163 34.02 17.18 31.55
#